data_AF-A0A4R1XW95-F1
#
_entry.id   AF-A0A4R1XW95-F1
#
_cell.length_a   1.000
_cell.length_b   1.000
_cell.length_c   1.000
_cell.angle_alpha   90.00
_cell.angle_beta   90.00
_cell.angle_gamma   90.00
#
_symmetry.space_group_name_H-M   'P 1'
#
loop_
_entity.id
_entity.type
_entity.pdbx_description
1 polymer ?
#
loop_
_entity_poly.entity_id
_entity_poly.type
_entity_poly.pdbx_seq_one_letter_code
_entity_poly.pdbx_strand_id
1 'polypeptide(L)'
;MHSLQSPVDANLSALDKIIQIYQAHPAYPFDFSYCDYAEYVAATLMVLDILKAYIPHHERADWTFVTNYYDIRRHDPESRTSLISCINLKREQVFFLAIQDAREREDADDDAQAIYVAVERDDFYGGKWEENVPVEQWFSIFQIVFDLSKMTGLDQVDQLLKTYFNQKLSFTELRQIQQQFCL
;
A
#
# COMPACT_ATOMS: atom_id res chain seq x y z
N MET A 1 0.80 -35.07 -28.37
CA MET A 1 1.57 -34.70 -27.16
C MET A 1 2.22 -33.36 -27.41
N HIS A 2 1.50 -32.27 -27.13
CA HIS A 2 2.09 -30.94 -27.18
C HIS A 2 2.77 -30.67 -25.83
N SER A 3 4.09 -30.53 -25.89
CA SER A 3 4.93 -30.06 -24.80
C SER A 3 4.51 -28.62 -24.47
N LEU A 4 3.72 -28.45 -23.41
CA LEU A 4 3.56 -27.17 -22.74
C LEU A 4 4.89 -26.88 -22.04
N GLN A 5 5.79 -26.19 -22.74
CA GLN A 5 6.86 -25.48 -22.09
C GLN A 5 6.20 -24.38 -21.25
N SER A 6 6.06 -24.65 -19.95
CA SER A 6 5.75 -23.62 -18.97
C SER A 6 6.89 -22.60 -19.04
N PRO A 7 6.63 -21.33 -19.37
CA PRO A 7 7.70 -20.36 -19.47
C PRO A 7 8.14 -20.03 -18.04
N VAL A 8 9.39 -20.36 -17.75
CA VAL A 8 10.26 -19.67 -16.78
C VAL A 8 9.57 -19.32 -15.46
N ASP A 9 9.64 -20.23 -14.48
CA ASP A 9 9.57 -19.87 -13.07
C ASP A 9 10.78 -18.99 -12.71
N ALA A 10 10.79 -17.75 -13.19
CA ALA A 10 11.49 -16.68 -12.51
C ALA A 10 10.89 -16.65 -11.10
N ASN A 11 11.73 -16.54 -10.06
CA ASN A 11 11.25 -16.42 -8.69
C ASN A 11 10.47 -15.11 -8.53
N LEU A 12 9.20 -15.10 -8.95
CA LEU A 12 8.30 -13.97 -8.83
C LEU A 12 8.19 -13.58 -7.36
N SER A 13 8.20 -12.28 -7.11
CA SER A 13 8.06 -11.72 -5.77
C SER A 13 6.70 -12.09 -5.17
N ALA A 14 6.52 -11.87 -3.86
CA ALA A 14 5.22 -12.11 -3.23
C ALA A 14 4.15 -11.18 -3.82
N LEU A 15 4.52 -9.92 -4.07
CA LEU A 15 3.67 -8.93 -4.71
C LEU A 15 3.27 -9.38 -6.12
N ASP A 16 4.22 -9.79 -6.96
CA ASP A 16 3.93 -10.23 -8.34
C ASP A 16 2.95 -11.40 -8.37
N LYS A 17 3.15 -12.40 -7.51
CA LYS A 17 2.26 -13.56 -7.42
C LYS A 17 0.84 -13.16 -7.05
N ILE A 18 0.70 -12.21 -6.11
CA ILE A 18 -0.61 -11.71 -5.70
C ILE A 18 -1.25 -10.95 -6.86
N ILE A 19 -0.55 -10.00 -7.48
CA ILE A 19 -1.12 -9.22 -8.59
C ILE A 19 -1.52 -10.14 -9.75
N GLN A 20 -0.73 -11.16 -10.10
CA GLN A 20 -1.07 -12.12 -11.15
C GLN A 20 -2.37 -12.90 -10.88
N ILE A 21 -2.68 -13.21 -9.62
CA ILE A 21 -3.96 -13.85 -9.25
C ILE A 21 -5.12 -12.91 -9.58
N TYR A 22 -5.00 -11.62 -9.25
CA TYR A 22 -6.06 -10.64 -9.46
C TYR A 22 -6.14 -10.15 -10.91
N GLN A 23 -5.07 -10.25 -11.69
CA GLN A 23 -5.07 -10.02 -13.14
C GLN A 23 -5.99 -10.98 -13.91
N ALA A 24 -6.27 -12.16 -13.35
CA ALA A 24 -7.23 -13.09 -13.94
C ALA A 24 -8.70 -12.66 -13.73
N HIS A 25 -8.96 -11.63 -12.91
CA HIS A 25 -10.30 -11.10 -12.68
C HIS A 25 -10.80 -10.32 -13.90
N PRO A 26 -12.05 -10.52 -14.37
CA PRO A 26 -12.57 -9.87 -15.58
C PRO A 26 -12.57 -8.34 -15.56
N ALA A 27 -12.64 -7.75 -14.36
CA ALA A 27 -12.65 -6.32 -14.13
C ALA A 27 -11.28 -5.73 -13.75
N TYR A 28 -10.19 -6.49 -13.91
CA TYR A 28 -8.84 -5.96 -13.68
C TYR A 28 -8.39 -5.10 -14.89
N PRO A 29 -7.69 -3.96 -14.69
CA PRO A 29 -7.40 -3.31 -13.40
C PRO A 29 -8.68 -2.71 -12.79
N PHE A 30 -8.82 -2.84 -11.48
CA PHE A 30 -10.01 -2.36 -10.75
C PHE A 30 -10.13 -0.85 -10.87
N ASP A 31 -11.30 -0.36 -11.29
CA ASP A 31 -11.57 1.06 -11.42
C ASP A 31 -12.50 1.53 -10.29
N PHE A 32 -11.99 2.42 -9.45
CA PHE A 32 -12.75 2.98 -8.33
C PHE A 32 -13.75 4.05 -8.74
N SER A 33 -13.83 4.38 -10.03
CA SER A 33 -14.70 5.43 -10.58
C SER A 33 -16.20 5.14 -10.47
N TYR A 34 -16.58 3.87 -10.50
CA TYR A 34 -17.96 3.43 -10.47
C TYR A 34 -18.08 2.35 -9.39
N CYS A 35 -19.02 2.51 -8.46
CA CYS A 35 -19.28 1.58 -7.34
C CYS A 35 -19.73 0.18 -7.82
N ASP A 36 -18.90 -0.55 -8.56
CA ASP A 36 -19.07 -2.00 -8.61
C ASP A 36 -18.56 -2.55 -7.29
N TYR A 37 -19.50 -2.98 -6.45
CA TYR A 37 -19.19 -3.56 -5.15
C TYR A 37 -18.26 -4.77 -5.28
N ALA A 38 -18.36 -5.55 -6.36
CA ALA A 38 -17.47 -6.67 -6.60
C ALA A 38 -16.04 -6.21 -6.90
N GLU A 39 -15.85 -5.12 -7.66
CA GLU A 39 -14.52 -4.53 -7.89
C GLU A 39 -13.92 -3.97 -6.59
N TYR A 40 -14.71 -3.25 -5.79
CA TYR A 40 -14.28 -2.76 -4.48
C TYR A 40 -13.83 -3.91 -3.57
N VAL A 41 -14.63 -4.99 -3.50
CA VAL A 41 -14.31 -6.17 -2.70
C VAL A 41 -13.05 -6.86 -3.23
N ALA A 42 -12.92 -7.03 -4.55
CA ALA A 42 -11.75 -7.66 -5.17
C ALA A 42 -10.47 -6.87 -4.89
N ALA A 43 -10.52 -5.55 -5.04
CA ALA A 43 -9.38 -4.69 -4.74
C ALA A 43 -9.03 -4.66 -3.24
N THR A 44 -10.03 -4.66 -2.37
CA THR A 44 -9.84 -4.76 -0.91
C THR A 44 -9.18 -6.10 -0.54
N LEU A 45 -9.63 -7.20 -1.13
CA LEU A 45 -9.04 -8.52 -0.92
C LEU A 45 -7.60 -8.58 -1.40
N MET A 46 -7.31 -8.01 -2.57
CA MET A 46 -5.94 -7.91 -3.10
C MET A 46 -5.02 -7.17 -2.13
N VAL A 47 -5.45 -6.01 -1.64
CA VAL A 47 -4.69 -5.24 -0.63
C VAL A 47 -4.51 -6.03 0.66
N LEU A 48 -5.53 -6.74 1.14
CA LEU A 48 -5.40 -7.60 2.33
C LEU A 48 -4.40 -8.74 2.12
N ASP A 49 -4.37 -9.34 0.93
CA ASP A 49 -3.42 -10.40 0.61
C ASP A 49 -1.99 -9.89 0.54
N ILE A 50 -1.78 -8.69 -0.03
CA ILE A 50 -0.48 -7.98 0.03
C ILE A 50 -0.07 -7.80 1.49
N LEU A 51 -0.91 -7.20 2.33
CA LEU A 51 -0.60 -6.96 3.74
C LEU A 51 -0.26 -8.27 4.49
N LYS A 52 -1.05 -9.33 4.30
CA LYS A 52 -0.80 -10.63 4.95
C LYS A 52 0.49 -11.30 4.49
N ALA A 53 0.96 -11.03 3.28
CA ALA A 53 2.20 -11.59 2.74
C ALA A 53 3.44 -10.96 3.38
N TYR A 54 3.37 -9.68 3.77
CA TYR A 54 4.51 -8.96 4.34
C TYR A 54 4.48 -8.84 5.87
N ILE A 55 3.31 -8.82 6.51
CA ILE A 55 3.20 -8.80 7.98
C ILE A 55 3.72 -10.14 8.55
N PRO A 56 4.73 -10.13 9.42
CA PRO A 56 5.25 -11.34 10.04
C PRO A 56 4.15 -12.11 10.79
N HIS A 57 4.11 -13.44 10.62
CA HIS A 57 3.02 -14.27 11.15
C HIS A 57 2.83 -14.10 12.68
N HIS A 58 3.92 -13.94 13.43
CA HIS A 58 3.90 -13.78 14.87
C HIS A 58 3.37 -12.41 15.33
N GLU A 59 3.25 -11.43 14.43
CA GLU A 59 2.79 -10.08 14.73
C GLU A 59 1.40 -9.76 14.18
N ARG A 60 0.78 -10.67 13.42
CA ARG A 60 -0.52 -10.39 12.77
C ARG A 60 -1.61 -9.91 13.72
N ALA A 61 -1.59 -10.36 14.98
CA ALA A 61 -2.55 -9.94 16.00
C ALA A 61 -2.30 -8.51 16.53
N ASP A 62 -1.12 -7.93 16.27
CA ASP A 62 -0.73 -6.59 16.71
C ASP A 62 -1.09 -5.52 15.67
N TRP A 63 -1.43 -5.93 14.45
CA TRP A 63 -1.89 -5.04 13.39
C TRP A 63 -3.42 -4.91 13.44
N THR A 64 -3.90 -3.68 13.59
CA THR A 64 -5.32 -3.33 13.49
C THR A 64 -5.59 -2.77 12.10
N PHE A 65 -6.64 -3.25 11.44
CA PHE A 65 -7.01 -2.87 10.07
C PHE A 65 -8.31 -2.09 10.07
N VAL A 66 -8.36 -1.00 9.31
CA VAL A 66 -9.55 -0.21 9.05
C VAL A 66 -9.71 -0.12 7.53
N THR A 67 -10.85 -0.61 7.05
CA THR A 67 -11.27 -0.40 5.66
C THR A 67 -12.08 0.88 5.62
N ASN A 68 -11.66 1.83 4.78
CA ASN A 68 -12.49 2.99 4.50
C ASN A 68 -13.40 2.59 3.33
N TYR A 69 -14.65 2.21 3.63
CA TYR A 69 -15.67 2.17 2.58
C TYR A 69 -16.01 3.62 2.24
N TYR A 70 -15.39 4.14 1.19
CA TYR A 70 -15.66 5.48 0.72
C TYR A 70 -16.86 5.45 -0.23
N ASP A 71 -17.91 6.19 0.13
CA ASP A 71 -19.03 6.46 -0.77
C ASP A 71 -18.58 7.51 -1.79
N ILE A 72 -18.00 7.05 -2.91
CA ILE A 72 -17.46 7.88 -4.00
C ILE A 72 -18.50 8.85 -4.61
N ARG A 73 -19.79 8.74 -4.28
CA ARG A 73 -20.79 9.77 -4.63
C ARG A 73 -20.48 11.15 -4.01
N ARG A 74 -19.57 11.21 -3.04
CA ARG A 74 -19.09 12.45 -2.41
C ARG A 74 -17.71 12.90 -2.89
N HIS A 75 -17.23 12.37 -4.02
CA HIS A 75 -15.95 12.67 -4.66
C HIS A 75 -15.36 14.01 -4.23
N ASP A 76 -14.47 13.95 -3.23
CA ASP A 76 -13.63 15.07 -2.88
C ASP A 76 -12.31 14.88 -3.64
N PRO A 77 -12.03 15.68 -4.68
CA PRO A 77 -10.80 15.57 -5.47
C PRO A 77 -9.52 15.80 -4.65
N GLU A 78 -9.63 16.32 -3.42
CA GLU A 78 -8.47 16.46 -2.51
C GLU A 78 -8.22 15.19 -1.66
N SER A 79 -9.15 14.22 -1.66
CA SER A 79 -9.06 13.03 -0.82
C SER A 79 -8.36 11.86 -1.53
N ARG A 80 -7.02 11.81 -1.43
CA ARG A 80 -6.28 10.57 -1.72
C ARG A 80 -6.74 9.48 -0.76
N THR A 81 -7.65 8.65 -1.22
CA THR A 81 -8.36 7.74 -0.32
C THR A 81 -7.62 6.41 -0.22
N SER A 82 -7.08 6.13 0.97
CA SER A 82 -6.57 4.82 1.35
C SER A 82 -7.70 3.78 1.31
N LEU A 83 -7.52 2.71 0.55
CA LEU A 83 -8.44 1.57 0.52
C LEU A 83 -8.41 0.81 1.84
N ILE A 84 -7.21 0.58 2.35
CA ILE A 84 -6.98 -0.02 3.67
C ILE A 84 -5.90 0.75 4.41
N SER A 85 -6.22 1.16 5.63
CA SER A 85 -5.27 1.64 6.61
C SER A 85 -5.01 0.53 7.64
N CYS A 86 -3.76 0.31 8.01
CA CYS A 86 -3.43 -0.55 9.14
C CYS A 86 -2.40 0.09 10.05
N ILE A 87 -2.51 -0.20 11.35
CA ILE A 87 -1.68 0.37 12.40
C ILE A 87 -1.17 -0.74 13.32
N ASN A 88 0.10 -0.66 13.68
CA ASN A 88 0.70 -1.45 14.74
C ASN A 88 1.15 -0.50 15.85
N LEU A 89 0.35 -0.40 16.91
CA LEU A 89 0.63 0.49 18.04
C LEU A 89 1.90 0.09 18.81
N LYS A 90 2.27 -1.19 18.84
CA LYS A 90 3.49 -1.65 19.52
C LYS A 90 4.75 -1.20 18.79
N ARG A 91 4.68 -1.11 17.47
CA ARG A 91 5.78 -0.67 16.61
C ARG A 91 5.71 0.82 16.25
N GLU A 92 4.63 1.50 16.61
CA GLU A 92 4.36 2.89 16.21
C GLU A 92 4.46 3.04 14.68
N GLN A 93 3.75 2.18 13.95
CA GLN A 93 3.75 2.13 12.48
C GLN A 93 2.33 2.25 11.93
N VAL A 94 2.14 3.10 10.93
CA VAL A 94 0.89 3.22 10.17
C VAL A 94 1.17 3.04 8.68
N PHE A 95 0.42 2.15 8.05
CA PHE A 95 0.52 1.89 6.63
C PHE A 95 -0.83 2.15 5.94
N PHE A 96 -0.78 2.85 4.82
CA PHE A 96 -1.92 3.15 3.97
C PHE A 96 -1.67 2.54 2.60
N LEU A 97 -2.64 1.79 2.08
CA LEU A 97 -2.59 1.28 0.71
C LEU A 97 -3.79 1.80 -0.05
N ALA A 98 -3.51 2.54 -1.12
CA ALA A 98 -4.50 3.05 -2.04
C ALA A 98 -4.26 2.49 -3.44
N ILE A 99 -5.28 2.58 -4.28
CA ILE A 99 -5.19 2.35 -5.71
C ILE A 99 -5.64 3.65 -6.38
N GLN A 100 -4.92 4.08 -7.42
CA GLN A 100 -5.18 5.35 -8.08
C GLN A 100 -6.43 5.27 -8.97
N ASP A 101 -7.23 6.36 -8.99
CA ASP A 101 -8.36 6.52 -9.91
C ASP A 101 -7.87 6.69 -11.36
N ALA A 102 -8.46 5.95 -12.29
CA ALA A 102 -8.07 5.98 -13.70
C ALA A 102 -8.38 7.30 -14.42
N ARG A 103 -9.19 8.19 -13.85
CA ARG A 103 -9.53 9.52 -14.39
C ARG A 103 -8.63 10.64 -13.89
N GLU A 104 -7.90 10.44 -12.77
CA GLU A 104 -6.83 11.37 -12.33
C GLU A 104 -5.60 11.31 -13.26
N ARG A 105 -5.69 10.57 -14.37
CA ARG A 105 -4.65 10.33 -15.36
C ARG A 105 -4.49 11.42 -16.42
N GLU A 106 -5.28 12.49 -16.40
CA GLU A 106 -5.41 13.39 -17.57
C GLU A 106 -4.08 14.03 -18.05
N ASP A 107 -3.01 14.06 -17.25
CA ASP A 107 -1.70 14.59 -17.66
C ASP A 107 -0.46 13.76 -17.24
N ALA A 108 -0.61 12.52 -16.77
CA ALA A 108 0.54 11.76 -16.23
C ALA A 108 1.29 10.94 -17.30
N ASP A 109 2.30 11.57 -17.91
CA ASP A 109 3.45 10.88 -18.56
C ASP A 109 4.31 10.11 -17.53
N ASP A 110 3.89 10.09 -16.26
CA ASP A 110 4.58 9.42 -15.16
C ASP A 110 4.09 7.99 -15.00
N ASP A 111 5.01 7.03 -15.16
CA ASP A 111 4.85 5.62 -14.78
C ASP A 111 4.85 5.41 -13.26
N ALA A 112 4.42 6.41 -12.49
CA ALA A 112 4.73 6.52 -11.07
C ALA A 112 3.67 5.84 -10.20
N GLN A 113 4.06 4.72 -9.58
CA GLN A 113 3.51 4.36 -8.29
C GLN A 113 3.83 5.49 -7.31
N ALA A 114 2.81 6.07 -6.68
CA ALA A 114 3.05 7.19 -5.78
C ALA A 114 3.32 6.68 -4.36
N ILE A 115 4.52 6.94 -3.87
CA ILE A 115 4.90 6.65 -2.49
C ILE A 115 4.80 7.96 -1.70
N TYR A 116 4.11 7.93 -0.57
CA TYR A 116 4.08 9.06 0.38
C TYR A 116 4.59 8.58 1.72
N VAL A 117 5.50 9.37 2.28
CA VAL A 117 6.13 9.07 3.56
C VAL A 117 5.95 10.26 4.47
N ALA A 118 5.50 10.01 5.68
CA ALA A 118 5.30 11.02 6.71
C ALA A 118 5.74 10.48 8.07
N VAL A 119 5.96 11.40 9.00
CA VAL A 119 6.04 11.09 10.43
C VAL A 119 4.99 11.92 11.13
N GLU A 120 4.17 11.29 11.94
CA GLU A 120 3.17 12.00 12.75
C GLU A 120 3.41 11.74 14.23
N ARG A 121 3.09 12.76 15.00
CA ARG A 121 3.09 12.72 16.46
C ARG A 121 1.98 11.78 16.94
N ASP A 122 2.22 11.15 18.08
CA ASP A 122 1.32 10.20 18.75
C ASP A 122 -0.06 10.80 19.15
N ASP A 123 -0.23 12.14 19.15
CA ASP A 123 -1.50 12.84 19.47
C ASP A 123 -2.58 12.45 18.49
N PHE A 124 -2.16 12.16 17.26
CA PHE A 124 -3.07 11.80 16.20
C PHE A 124 -3.68 10.40 16.43
N TYR A 125 -2.98 9.48 17.11
CA TYR A 125 -3.37 8.06 17.21
C TYR A 125 -3.59 7.53 18.64
N GLY A 126 -3.17 8.23 19.70
CA GLY A 126 -3.44 7.80 21.08
C GLY A 126 -2.69 8.59 22.15
N GLY A 127 -3.38 9.50 22.84
CA GLY A 127 -2.75 10.50 23.71
C GLY A 127 -1.82 9.98 24.81
N LYS A 128 -0.54 10.39 24.73
CA LYS A 128 0.35 10.76 25.85
C LYS A 128 1.25 11.91 25.40
N TRP A 129 1.48 12.91 26.26
CA TRP A 129 2.22 14.11 25.87
C TRP A 129 3.24 14.63 26.88
N GLU A 130 4.47 14.81 26.36
CA GLU A 130 5.42 15.87 26.71
C GLU A 130 5.79 16.64 25.43
N GLU A 131 6.05 17.95 25.52
CA GLU A 131 6.27 18.82 24.35
C GLU A 131 7.55 18.51 23.53
N ASN A 132 8.42 17.59 24.02
CA ASN A 132 9.74 17.31 23.47
C ASN A 132 9.97 15.81 23.17
N VAL A 133 8.96 15.10 22.65
CA VAL A 133 9.12 13.68 22.27
C VAL A 133 10.14 13.55 21.13
N PRO A 134 11.24 12.80 21.32
CA PRO A 134 12.23 12.54 20.28
C PRO A 134 11.60 11.91 19.02
N VAL A 135 12.05 12.29 17.82
CA VAL A 135 11.45 11.91 16.50
C VAL A 135 11.34 10.38 16.31
N GLU A 136 12.18 9.63 17.00
CA GLU A 136 12.28 8.17 16.96
C GLU A 136 11.12 7.49 17.69
N GLN A 137 10.42 8.25 18.54
CA GLN A 137 9.21 7.86 19.27
C GLN A 137 7.93 8.33 18.54
N TRP A 138 8.04 8.77 17.28
CA TRP A 138 6.90 9.17 16.45
C TRP A 138 6.40 7.99 15.63
N PHE A 139 5.18 8.10 15.11
CA PHE A 139 4.64 7.09 14.21
C PHE A 139 5.27 7.21 12.83
N SER A 140 5.75 6.08 12.32
CA SER A 140 6.25 5.96 10.95
C SER A 140 5.06 5.75 10.02
N ILE A 141 4.69 6.78 9.26
CA ILE A 141 3.59 6.72 8.29
C ILE A 141 4.14 6.44 6.91
N PHE A 142 3.56 5.43 6.28
CA PHE A 142 3.93 5.02 4.94
C PHE A 142 2.68 4.77 4.12
N GLN A 143 2.61 5.37 2.94
CA GLN A 143 1.52 5.21 2.02
C GLN A 143 2.05 4.82 0.65
N ILE A 144 1.45 3.80 0.04
CA ILE A 144 1.68 3.45 -1.36
C ILE A 144 0.35 3.62 -2.09
N VAL A 145 0.41 4.23 -3.27
CA VAL A 145 -0.69 4.25 -4.23
C VAL A 145 -0.26 3.44 -5.43
N PHE A 146 -0.97 2.33 -5.67
CA PHE A 146 -0.73 1.51 -6.86
C PHE A 146 -1.49 2.06 -8.07
N ASP A 147 -0.77 2.21 -9.19
CA ASP A 147 -1.39 2.18 -10.51
C ASP A 147 -1.33 0.75 -11.04
N LEU A 148 -2.44 0.02 -10.92
CA LEU A 148 -2.54 -1.37 -11.36
C LEU A 148 -2.45 -1.56 -12.88
N SER A 149 -2.57 -0.49 -13.66
CA SER A 149 -2.36 -0.53 -15.10
C SER A 149 -0.89 -0.40 -15.49
N LYS A 150 -0.03 0.07 -14.58
CA LYS A 150 1.41 0.25 -14.78
C LYS A 150 2.19 -0.66 -13.82
N MET A 151 2.53 -1.84 -14.34
CA MET A 151 3.16 -2.94 -13.58
C MET A 151 4.69 -2.78 -13.40
N THR A 152 5.28 -1.64 -13.78
CA THR A 152 6.71 -1.36 -13.60
C THR A 152 7.01 -1.08 -12.12
N GLY A 153 8.19 -1.48 -11.63
CA GLY A 153 8.64 -1.15 -10.27
C GLY A 153 8.13 -2.03 -9.12
N LEU A 154 7.36 -3.11 -9.39
CA LEU A 154 6.85 -4.02 -8.36
C LEU A 154 7.95 -4.68 -7.52
N ASP A 155 9.11 -5.00 -8.12
CA ASP A 155 10.26 -5.54 -7.37
C ASP A 155 10.77 -4.57 -6.30
N GLN A 156 10.76 -3.27 -6.59
CA GLN A 156 11.20 -2.26 -5.63
C GLN A 156 10.17 -2.08 -4.51
N VAL A 157 8.88 -2.08 -4.86
CA VAL A 157 7.81 -2.06 -3.85
C VAL A 157 7.83 -3.32 -2.98
N ASP A 158 8.08 -4.49 -3.55
CA ASP A 158 8.26 -5.73 -2.79
C ASP A 158 9.39 -5.60 -1.74
N GLN A 159 10.54 -5.03 -2.12
CA GLN A 159 11.64 -4.78 -1.18
C GLN A 159 11.28 -3.75 -0.10
N LEU A 160 10.56 -2.69 -0.46
CA LEU A 160 10.08 -1.68 0.49
C LEU A 160 9.11 -2.29 1.50
N LEU A 161 8.11 -3.05 1.04
CA LEU A 161 7.15 -3.73 1.89
C LEU A 161 7.84 -4.72 2.85
N LYS A 162 8.80 -5.51 2.35
CA LYS A 162 9.63 -6.39 3.21
C LYS A 162 10.33 -5.59 4.30
N THR A 163 10.94 -4.47 3.95
CA THR A 163 11.72 -3.65 4.89
C THR A 163 10.82 -2.99 5.92
N TYR A 164 9.73 -2.35 5.50
CA TYR A 164 8.80 -1.64 6.36
C TYR A 164 8.07 -2.58 7.34
N PHE A 165 7.60 -3.75 6.89
CA PHE A 165 6.91 -4.69 7.77
C PHE A 165 7.83 -5.53 8.64
N ASN A 166 9.13 -5.62 8.33
CA ASN A 166 10.08 -6.37 9.16
C ASN A 166 10.54 -5.57 10.39
N GLN A 167 10.67 -4.25 10.30
CA GLN A 167 11.14 -3.40 11.39
C GLN A 167 10.51 -2.00 11.37
N LYS A 168 10.48 -1.32 12.53
CA LYS A 168 10.20 0.11 12.59
C LYS A 168 11.33 0.88 11.89
N LEU A 169 10.99 1.69 10.90
CA LEU A 169 11.94 2.56 10.20
C LEU A 169 12.10 3.89 10.93
N SER A 170 13.33 4.35 11.06
CA SER A 170 13.68 5.69 11.54
C SER A 170 13.30 6.78 10.54
N PHE A 171 13.22 8.02 11.00
CA PHE A 171 12.99 9.18 10.13
C PHE A 171 13.98 9.28 8.97
N THR A 172 15.26 8.98 9.22
CA THR A 172 16.29 9.00 8.18
C THR A 172 16.04 7.96 7.10
N GLU A 173 15.69 6.72 7.49
CA GLU A 173 15.36 5.64 6.55
C GLU A 173 14.12 5.97 5.73
N LEU A 174 13.07 6.48 6.39
CA LEU A 174 11.83 6.93 5.75
C LEU A 174 12.09 8.05 4.71
N ARG A 175 12.93 9.03 5.06
CA ARG A 175 13.32 10.12 4.16
C ARG A 175 14.13 9.62 2.96
N GLN A 176 15.01 8.65 3.17
CA GLN A 176 15.79 8.03 2.08
C GLN A 176 14.87 7.32 1.09
N ILE A 177 13.87 6.58 1.57
CA ILE A 177 12.86 5.96 0.72
C ILE A 177 12.12 7.04 -0.08
N GLN A 178 11.64 8.10 0.57
CA GLN A 178 10.96 9.18 -0.15
C GLN A 178 11.81 9.76 -1.28
N GLN A 179 13.10 10.01 -1.05
CA GLN A 179 14.01 10.56 -2.07
C GLN A 179 14.32 9.60 -3.23
N GLN A 180 14.25 8.29 -3.00
CA GLN A 180 14.52 7.28 -4.02
C GLN A 180 13.32 7.03 -4.93
N PHE A 181 12.10 7.26 -4.43
CA PHE A 181 10.87 6.81 -5.07
C PHE A 181 9.90 7.93 -5.44
N CYS A 182 10.07 9.14 -4.89
CA CYS A 182 9.29 10.33 -5.26
C CYS A 182 10.18 11.23 -6.13
N LEU A 183 10.24 10.94 -7.43
CA LEU A 183 10.77 11.85 -8.45
C LEU A 183 9.61 12.46 -9.21
#